data_AF-A0A2D6FXY2-F1
#
_entry.id   AF-A0A2D6FXY2-F1
#
_cell.length_a   1.000
_cell.length_b   1.000
_cell.length_c   1.000
_cell.angle_alpha   90.00
_cell.angle_beta   90.00
_cell.angle_gamma   90.00
#
_symmetry.space_group_name_H-M   'P 1'
#
loop_
_entity.id
_entity.type
_entity.pdbx_description
1 polymer ?
#
loop_
_entity_poly.entity_id
_entity_poly.type
_entity_poly.pdbx_seq_one_letter_code
_entity_poly.pdbx_strand_id
1 'polypeptide(L)'
;MTDYRLLNYHDAGGPRPGLSVGDAVADLESAVAAETDGKAAFSTASTLSILEKWDAALPVLEAIAAKMEAGTIDSMALSDVTLTAPILYPAAIFNAASNYKDHQLEMGAEDKATDKSVVKPYMFVKSPAH
;
A
#
# COMPACT_ATOMS: atom_id res chain seq x y z
N MET A 1 -14.63 8.45 -9.14
CA MET A 1 -13.65 8.29 -8.06
C MET A 1 -12.28 8.36 -8.70
N THR A 2 -11.44 9.28 -8.26
CA THR A 2 -10.08 9.44 -8.76
C THR A 2 -9.27 8.18 -8.45
N ASP A 3 -8.57 7.62 -9.43
CA ASP A 3 -7.65 6.50 -9.21
C ASP A 3 -6.44 7.00 -8.42
N TYR A 4 -6.17 6.38 -7.27
CA TYR A 4 -5.04 6.73 -6.43
C TYR A 4 -4.33 5.50 -5.88
N ARG A 5 -3.07 5.68 -5.46
CA ARG A 5 -2.25 4.63 -4.84
C ARG A 5 -1.70 5.13 -3.53
N LEU A 6 -1.66 4.25 -2.54
CA LEU A 6 -0.89 4.48 -1.32
C LEU A 6 0.54 3.99 -1.52
N LEU A 7 1.49 4.79 -1.07
CA LEU A 7 2.91 4.50 -1.16
C LEU A 7 3.62 4.95 0.12
N ASN A 8 4.88 4.56 0.26
CA ASN A 8 5.81 5.21 1.16
C ASN A 8 6.99 5.75 0.35
N TYR A 9 7.53 6.88 0.77
CA TYR A 9 8.74 7.45 0.20
C TYR A 9 9.69 7.93 1.29
N HIS A 10 10.98 8.02 0.97
CA HIS A 10 11.99 8.56 1.88
C HIS A 10 12.06 10.08 1.81
N ASP A 11 12.01 10.73 2.96
CA ASP A 11 12.44 12.11 3.14
C ASP A 11 13.65 12.20 4.10
N ALA A 12 14.01 13.42 4.52
CA ALA A 12 15.11 13.64 5.46
C ALA A 12 14.88 13.03 6.87
N GLY A 13 13.62 12.79 7.27
CA GLY A 13 13.22 12.20 8.54
C GLY A 13 13.00 10.68 8.49
N GLY A 14 12.91 10.09 7.29
CA GLY A 14 12.76 8.65 7.09
C GLY A 14 11.62 8.30 6.12
N PRO A 15 11.14 7.05 6.12
CA PRO A 15 10.00 6.67 5.30
C PRO A 15 8.70 7.32 5.78
N ARG A 16 7.93 7.89 4.85
CA ARG A 16 6.67 8.59 5.13
C ARG A 16 5.54 8.10 4.21
N PRO A 17 4.29 8.03 4.70
CA PRO A 17 3.15 7.70 3.85
C PRO A 17 2.86 8.81 2.84
N GLY A 18 2.60 8.41 1.61
CA GLY A 18 2.16 9.29 0.55
C GLY A 18 0.96 8.72 -0.20
N LEU A 19 0.28 9.59 -0.94
CA LEU A 19 -0.79 9.25 -1.87
C LEU A 19 -0.42 9.77 -3.24
N SER A 20 -0.50 8.91 -4.26
CA SER A 20 -0.24 9.33 -5.64
C SER A 20 -1.50 9.34 -6.49
N VAL A 21 -1.65 10.38 -7.31
CA VAL A 21 -2.61 10.45 -8.42
C VAL A 21 -1.78 10.69 -9.70
N GLY A 22 -1.82 9.74 -10.63
CA GLY A 22 -0.87 9.72 -11.75
C GLY A 22 0.58 9.70 -11.25
N ASP A 23 1.38 10.66 -11.73
CA ASP A 23 2.79 10.86 -11.33
C ASP A 23 2.97 11.96 -10.27
N ALA A 24 1.87 12.44 -9.66
CA ALA A 24 1.93 13.41 -8.56
C ALA A 24 1.80 12.68 -7.22
N VAL A 25 2.61 13.07 -6.24
CA VAL A 25 2.66 12.48 -4.89
C VAL A 25 2.41 13.56 -3.84
N ALA A 26 1.38 13.38 -3.01
CA ALA A 26 1.15 14.19 -1.82
C ALA A 26 1.70 13.51 -0.56
N ASP A 27 2.28 14.30 0.34
CA ASP A 27 2.61 13.87 1.70
C ASP A 27 1.30 13.73 2.51
N LEU A 28 1.06 12.54 3.08
CA LEU A 28 -0.21 12.28 3.75
C LEU A 28 -0.34 12.94 5.12
N GLU A 29 0.76 13.24 5.82
CA GLU A 29 0.68 13.94 7.11
C GLU A 29 0.08 15.33 6.91
N SER A 30 0.67 16.11 6.00
CA SER A 30 0.20 17.46 5.68
C SER A 30 -1.17 17.47 5.00
N ALA A 31 -1.41 16.59 4.02
CA ALA A 31 -2.68 16.53 3.31
C ALA A 31 -3.85 16.15 4.22
N VAL A 32 -3.67 15.17 5.11
CA VAL A 32 -4.71 14.77 6.08
C VAL A 32 -4.94 15.84 7.12
N ALA A 33 -3.89 16.50 7.61
CA ALA A 33 -4.04 17.62 8.54
C ALA A 33 -4.86 18.75 7.91
N ALA A 34 -4.62 19.06 6.62
CA ALA A 34 -5.38 20.07 5.89
C ALA A 34 -6.83 19.65 5.61
N GLU A 35 -7.08 18.38 5.25
CA GLU A 35 -8.43 17.88 4.96
C GLU A 35 -9.31 17.83 6.21
N THR A 36 -8.71 17.58 7.37
CA THR A 36 -9.45 17.29 8.62
C THR A 36 -9.36 18.41 9.66
N ASP A 37 -8.79 19.57 9.31
CA ASP A 37 -8.46 20.64 10.25
C ASP A 37 -7.65 20.14 11.47
N GLY A 38 -6.74 19.19 11.22
CA GLY A 38 -5.90 18.55 12.24
C GLY A 38 -6.64 17.59 13.18
N LYS A 39 -7.87 17.18 12.86
CA LYS A 39 -8.73 16.35 13.74
C LYS A 39 -8.99 14.96 13.18
N ALA A 40 -8.06 14.43 12.37
CA ALA A 40 -8.16 13.08 11.84
C ALA A 40 -8.36 12.03 12.95
N ALA A 41 -9.27 11.09 12.72
CA ALA A 41 -9.55 9.97 13.63
C ALA A 41 -8.56 8.80 13.50
N PHE A 42 -7.49 8.99 12.74
CA PHE A 42 -6.46 8.01 12.45
C PHE A 42 -5.08 8.67 12.39
N SER A 43 -4.02 7.86 12.49
CA SER A 43 -2.64 8.33 12.47
C SER A 43 -2.02 8.17 11.09
N THR A 44 -1.27 9.18 10.65
CA THR A 44 -0.44 9.20 9.44
C THR A 44 1.02 8.82 9.72
N ALA A 45 1.32 8.27 10.90
CA ALA A 45 2.69 7.85 11.25
C ALA A 45 3.23 6.72 10.35
N SER A 46 2.37 5.92 9.74
CA SER A 46 2.72 4.88 8.76
C SER A 46 1.53 4.52 7.88
N THR A 47 1.76 3.88 6.72
CA THR A 47 0.65 3.32 5.92
C THR A 47 -0.11 2.27 6.71
N LEU A 48 0.57 1.50 7.57
CA LEU A 48 -0.08 0.49 8.40
C LEU A 48 -1.10 1.12 9.36
N SER A 49 -0.76 2.21 10.04
CA SER A 49 -1.68 2.89 10.97
C SER A 49 -2.89 3.51 10.26
N ILE A 50 -2.75 3.88 8.99
CA ILE A 50 -3.87 4.30 8.13
C ILE A 50 -4.77 3.11 7.83
N LEU A 51 -4.20 1.98 7.41
CA LEU A 51 -4.94 0.75 7.10
C LEU A 51 -5.66 0.15 8.32
N GLU A 52 -5.08 0.27 9.51
CA GLU A 52 -5.72 -0.17 10.77
C GLU A 52 -6.99 0.62 11.12
N LYS A 53 -7.19 1.81 10.52
CA LYS A 53 -8.36 2.67 10.68
C LYS A 53 -9.03 2.96 9.33
N TRP A 54 -9.06 1.97 8.45
CA TRP A 54 -9.48 2.11 7.05
C TRP A 54 -10.83 2.79 6.86
N ASP A 55 -11.86 2.41 7.62
CA ASP A 55 -13.19 2.99 7.48
C ASP A 55 -13.22 4.52 7.73
N ALA A 56 -12.35 5.02 8.61
CA ALA A 56 -12.21 6.45 8.88
C ALA A 56 -11.27 7.13 7.86
N ALA A 57 -10.24 6.41 7.39
CA ALA A 57 -9.25 6.93 6.47
C ALA A 57 -9.76 7.06 5.03
N LEU A 58 -10.48 6.05 4.53
CA LEU A 58 -10.93 5.96 3.14
C LEU A 58 -11.62 7.25 2.62
N PRO A 59 -12.66 7.81 3.28
CA PRO A 59 -13.30 9.02 2.78
C PRO A 59 -12.37 10.24 2.74
N VAL A 60 -11.40 10.33 3.66
CA VAL A 60 -10.39 11.41 3.70
C VAL A 60 -9.39 11.25 2.56
N LEU A 61 -8.93 10.02 2.30
CA LEU A 61 -8.02 9.71 1.19
C LEU A 61 -8.67 9.97 -0.18
N GLU A 62 -9.95 9.64 -0.33
CA GLU A 62 -10.71 9.94 -1.55
C GLU A 62 -10.88 11.44 -1.78
N ALA A 63 -11.12 12.22 -0.73
CA ALA A 63 -11.20 13.68 -0.82
C ALA A 63 -9.84 14.30 -1.22
N ILE A 64 -8.75 13.82 -0.63
CA ILE A 64 -7.38 14.22 -1.00
C ILE A 64 -7.10 13.87 -2.47
N ALA A 65 -7.42 12.66 -2.91
CA ALA A 65 -7.22 12.24 -4.29
C ALA A 65 -7.98 13.14 -5.28
N ALA A 66 -9.24 13.47 -4.99
CA ALA A 66 -10.04 14.37 -5.82
C ALA A 66 -9.43 15.79 -5.90
N LYS A 67 -8.89 16.30 -4.79
CA LYS A 67 -8.20 17.60 -4.76
C LYS A 67 -6.86 17.57 -5.49
N MET A 68 -6.12 16.46 -5.43
CA MET A 68 -4.92 16.25 -6.24
C MET A 68 -5.24 16.24 -7.75
N GLU A 69 -6.30 15.56 -8.17
CA GLU A 69 -6.76 15.57 -9.57
C GLU A 69 -7.19 16.97 -10.03
N ALA A 70 -7.77 17.77 -9.12
CA ALA A 70 -8.11 19.17 -9.37
C ALA A 70 -6.90 20.13 -9.30
N GLY A 71 -5.70 19.65 -8.92
CA GLY A 71 -4.49 20.46 -8.78
C GLY A 71 -4.53 21.45 -7.62
N THR A 72 -5.29 21.16 -6.56
CA THR A 72 -5.48 22.06 -5.40
C THR A 72 -4.72 21.63 -4.14
N ILE A 73 -3.88 20.61 -4.24
CA ILE A 73 -2.98 20.13 -3.19
C ILE A 73 -1.54 20.17 -3.70
N ASP A 74 -0.63 20.61 -2.82
CA ASP A 74 0.81 20.56 -3.08
C ASP A 74 1.27 19.12 -3.29
N SER A 75 2.06 18.90 -4.34
CA SER A 75 2.55 17.58 -4.68
C SER A 75 3.98 17.63 -5.24
N MET A 76 4.68 16.50 -5.09
CA MET A 76 5.98 16.23 -5.67
C MET A 76 5.80 15.36 -6.92
N ALA A 77 6.74 15.42 -7.86
CA ALA A 77 6.76 14.44 -8.94
C ALA A 77 7.21 13.08 -8.41
N LEU A 78 6.60 12.00 -8.90
CA LEU A 78 6.94 10.63 -8.54
C LEU A 78 8.40 10.29 -8.86
N SER A 79 8.97 10.93 -9.89
CA SER A 79 10.39 10.82 -10.25
C SER A 79 11.35 11.39 -9.21
N ASP A 80 10.86 12.28 -8.35
CA ASP A 80 11.70 13.05 -7.42
C ASP A 80 11.71 12.43 -6.01
N VAL A 81 10.92 11.37 -5.80
CA VAL A 81 10.83 10.66 -4.52
C VAL A 81 11.48 9.27 -4.61
N THR A 82 12.13 8.86 -3.52
CA THR A 82 12.65 7.48 -3.39
C THR A 82 11.61 6.61 -2.71
N LEU A 83 10.95 5.73 -3.46
CA LEU A 83 9.92 4.85 -2.92
C LEU A 83 10.50 3.76 -2.00
N THR A 84 9.75 3.39 -0.97
CA THR A 84 10.03 2.22 -0.12
C THR A 84 8.87 1.22 -0.20
N ALA A 85 8.97 0.11 0.55
CA ALA A 85 7.87 -0.83 0.65
C ALA A 85 6.56 -0.12 1.07
N PRO A 86 5.41 -0.42 0.44
CA PRO A 86 4.14 0.26 0.70
C PRO A 86 3.58 -0.03 2.11
N ILE A 87 4.02 -1.12 2.74
CA ILE A 87 3.78 -1.41 4.15
C ILE A 87 5.13 -1.76 4.78
N LEU A 88 5.62 -0.89 5.66
CA LEU A 88 6.83 -1.14 6.42
C LEU A 88 6.50 -1.87 7.72
N TYR A 89 7.29 -2.90 8.04
CA TYR A 89 7.22 -3.69 9.28
C TYR A 89 5.82 -4.28 9.58
N PRO A 90 5.19 -5.03 8.66
CA PRO A 90 3.92 -5.70 8.95
C PRO A 90 4.08 -6.72 10.08
N ALA A 91 3.01 -7.01 10.84
CA ALA A 91 3.08 -7.99 11.93
C ALA A 91 3.39 -9.42 11.43
N ALA A 92 2.97 -9.77 10.22
CA ALA A 92 3.25 -11.05 9.57
C ALA A 92 3.17 -10.92 8.05
N ILE A 93 3.99 -11.68 7.33
CA ILE A 93 3.91 -11.82 5.87
C ILE A 93 3.50 -13.25 5.55
N PHE A 94 2.24 -13.44 5.17
CA PHE A 94 1.73 -14.71 4.66
C PHE A 94 1.93 -14.76 3.14
N ASN A 95 2.58 -15.82 2.67
CA ASN A 95 2.93 -16.00 1.27
C ASN A 95 2.22 -17.24 0.73
N ALA A 96 1.53 -17.10 -0.40
CA ALA A 96 0.98 -18.24 -1.12
C ALA A 96 2.08 -18.83 -2.03
N ALA A 97 2.53 -20.03 -1.72
CA ALA A 97 3.45 -20.76 -2.58
C ALA A 97 2.70 -21.48 -3.69
N SER A 98 3.34 -21.60 -4.85
CA SER A 98 2.86 -22.42 -5.96
C SER A 98 1.41 -22.12 -6.38
N ASN A 99 0.95 -20.87 -6.25
CA ASN A 99 -0.47 -20.55 -6.47
C ASN A 99 -0.88 -20.51 -7.96
N TYR A 100 0.06 -20.81 -8.86
CA TYR A 100 -0.11 -20.88 -10.30
C TYR A 100 0.26 -22.27 -10.81
N LYS A 101 -0.64 -22.92 -11.55
CA LYS A 101 -0.47 -24.29 -12.06
C LYS A 101 0.80 -24.43 -12.90
N ASP A 102 0.98 -23.51 -13.85
CA ASP A 102 2.10 -23.56 -14.78
C ASP A 102 3.45 -23.46 -14.05
N HIS A 103 3.51 -22.64 -12.99
CA HIS A 103 4.69 -22.56 -12.14
C HIS A 103 4.93 -23.86 -11.35
N GLN A 104 3.89 -24.59 -10.93
CA GLN A 104 4.09 -25.90 -10.31
C GLN A 104 4.69 -26.91 -11.29
N LEU A 105 4.16 -26.93 -12.52
CA LEU A 105 4.64 -27.82 -13.59
C LEU A 105 6.09 -27.50 -13.97
N GLU A 106 6.46 -26.21 -14.04
CA GLU A 106 7.84 -25.74 -14.23
C GLU A 106 8.78 -26.28 -13.14
N MET A 107 8.32 -26.30 -11.88
CA MET A 107 9.07 -26.83 -10.74
C MET A 107 9.10 -28.37 -10.68
N GLY A 108 8.63 -29.06 -11.73
CA GLY A 108 8.66 -30.51 -11.84
C GLY A 108 7.51 -31.24 -11.13
N ALA A 109 6.44 -30.53 -10.75
CA ALA A 109 5.25 -31.19 -10.23
C ALA A 109 4.56 -32.02 -11.33
N GLU A 110 4.09 -33.22 -10.98
CA GLU A 110 3.24 -34.00 -11.88
C GLU A 110 1.89 -33.30 -12.10
N ASP A 111 1.27 -33.48 -13.26
CA ASP A 111 0.01 -32.80 -13.63
C ASP A 111 -1.14 -33.09 -12.64
N LYS A 112 -1.06 -34.20 -11.89
CA LYS A 112 -1.99 -34.59 -10.83
C LYS A 112 -1.90 -33.74 -9.55
N ALA A 113 -0.79 -33.07 -9.29
CA ALA A 113 -0.58 -32.25 -8.09
C ALA A 113 -1.33 -30.90 -8.13
N THR A 114 -2.06 -30.63 -9.23
CA THR A 114 -2.58 -29.30 -9.58
C THR A 114 -4.12 -29.19 -9.52
N ASP A 115 -4.82 -30.26 -9.12
CA ASP A 115 -6.29 -30.24 -8.98
C ASP A 115 -6.73 -29.33 -7.83
N LYS A 116 -7.15 -28.11 -8.17
CA LYS A 116 -7.60 -27.08 -7.23
C LYS A 116 -8.89 -27.44 -6.47
N SER A 117 -9.60 -28.49 -6.86
CA SER A 117 -10.78 -28.97 -6.12
C SER A 117 -10.39 -29.77 -4.87
N VAL A 118 -9.17 -30.31 -4.82
CA VAL A 118 -8.65 -31.11 -3.70
C VAL A 118 -7.45 -30.49 -3.00
N VAL A 119 -6.67 -29.65 -3.69
CA VAL A 119 -5.49 -28.98 -3.14
C VAL A 119 -5.85 -27.59 -2.60
N LYS A 120 -5.52 -27.35 -1.32
CA LYS A 120 -5.63 -26.02 -0.69
C LYS A 120 -4.34 -25.21 -0.91
N PRO A 121 -4.42 -23.86 -0.93
CA PRO A 121 -3.21 -23.03 -1.03
C PRO A 121 -2.19 -23.38 0.05
N TYR A 122 -0.94 -23.61 -0.37
CA TYR A 122 0.16 -23.77 0.56
C TYR A 122 0.63 -22.39 1.02
N MET A 123 0.49 -22.12 2.32
CA MET A 123 0.85 -20.85 2.94
C MET A 123 2.12 -21.01 3.78
N PHE A 124 3.06 -20.08 3.64
CA PHE A 124 4.26 -20.01 4.46
C PHE A 124 4.54 -18.58 4.92
N VAL A 125 5.34 -18.44 5.97
CA VAL A 125 5.65 -17.14 6.59
C VAL A 125 7.04 -16.68 6.17
N LYS A 126 7.19 -15.38 5.88
CA LYS A 126 8.49 -14.69 5.84
C LYS A 126 8.59 -13.72 7.00
N SER A 127 9.79 -13.59 7.58
CA SER A 127 10.05 -12.60 8.63
C SER A 127 9.77 -11.19 8.10
N PRO A 128 9.01 -10.36 8.82
CA PRO A 128 8.73 -8.98 8.41
C PRO A 128 9.85 -7.99 8.76
N ALA A 129 10.71 -8.33 9.73
CA ALA A 129 11.84 -7.49 10.11
C ALA A 129 13.06 -7.83 9.25
N HIS A 130 13.62 -6.79 8.63
CA HIS A 130 14.91 -6.77 7.95
C HIS A 130 15.67 -5.52 8.37
#